data_AF-A0A2D9L9P3-F1
#
_entry.id   AF-A0A2D9L9P3-F1
#
_cell.length_a   1.000
_cell.length_b   1.000
_cell.length_c   1.000
_cell.angle_alpha   90.00
_cell.angle_beta   90.00
_cell.angle_gamma   90.00
#
_symmetry.space_group_name_H-M   'P 1'
#
loop_
_entity.id
_entity.type
_entity.pdbx_description
1 polymer ?
#
loop_
_entity_poly.entity_id
_entity_poly.type
_entity_poly.pdbx_seq_one_letter_code
_entity_poly.pdbx_strand_id
1 'polypeptide(L)'
;MKPSGKRSFCRPVILAMALLAGPVSAFNLDSDIPIKFSADSARLDDSAGTAVYTGAVELIQGETRLEADRVVLYRNQQGVSRIEAAGNPAHYRQPGQEGEGMTDAKALNITWSGDENLVIFERQAVIEQGGNVFRGDVIHYDTVRRVVTAEGGTPSDGGSGRVEMVIQPRNSAKSSDGKGSDGSSQGQ
;
A
#
# COMPACT_ATOMS: atom_id res chain seq x y z
N MET A 1 6.35 -55.00 -55.35
CA MET A 1 7.18 -54.34 -54.32
C MET A 1 6.53 -53.01 -53.93
N LYS A 2 6.12 -52.90 -52.66
CA LYS A 2 5.84 -51.65 -51.89
C LYS A 2 7.06 -51.47 -50.96
N PRO A 3 7.35 -50.32 -50.31
CA PRO A 3 6.51 -49.11 -50.13
C PRO A 3 7.28 -47.78 -50.25
N SER A 4 6.58 -46.64 -50.16
CA SER A 4 7.05 -45.50 -49.36
C SER A 4 5.91 -44.50 -49.16
N GLY A 5 5.39 -44.44 -47.92
CA GLY A 5 4.50 -43.38 -47.45
C GLY A 5 5.25 -42.59 -46.39
N LYS A 6 5.38 -41.27 -46.58
CA LYS A 6 5.88 -40.37 -45.54
C LYS A 6 4.68 -39.65 -44.91
N ARG A 7 4.41 -39.98 -43.65
CA ARG A 7 3.38 -39.35 -42.82
C ARG A 7 4.00 -38.10 -42.19
N SER A 8 3.49 -36.92 -42.55
CA SER A 8 3.85 -35.65 -41.92
C SER A 8 3.20 -35.55 -40.54
N PHE A 9 4.01 -35.51 -39.48
CA PHE A 9 3.57 -35.32 -38.11
C PHE A 9 3.83 -33.86 -37.71
N CYS A 10 2.79 -33.01 -37.78
CA CYS A 10 2.85 -31.65 -37.26
C CYS A 10 2.76 -31.71 -35.72
N ARG A 11 3.81 -31.27 -35.03
CA ARG A 11 3.84 -31.13 -33.56
C ARG A 11 3.13 -29.82 -33.18
N PRO A 12 2.26 -29.79 -32.16
CA PRO A 12 1.72 -28.54 -31.66
C PRO A 12 2.77 -27.81 -30.84
N VAL A 13 3.06 -26.56 -31.22
CA VAL A 13 3.89 -25.63 -30.44
C VAL A 13 2.99 -25.05 -29.35
N ILE A 14 3.20 -25.47 -28.10
CA ILE A 14 2.55 -24.87 -26.93
C ILE A 14 3.33 -23.57 -26.61
N LEU A 15 2.72 -22.44 -26.94
CA LEU A 15 3.20 -21.11 -26.56
C LEU A 15 2.84 -20.88 -25.09
N ALA A 16 3.79 -21.14 -24.19
CA ALA A 16 3.65 -20.80 -22.77
C ALA A 16 3.74 -19.27 -22.62
N MET A 17 2.58 -18.63 -22.43
CA MET A 17 2.47 -17.22 -22.10
C MET A 17 2.84 -17.06 -20.62
N ALA A 18 4.10 -16.72 -20.36
CA ALA A 18 4.54 -16.36 -19.01
C ALA A 18 3.90 -15.02 -18.64
N LEU A 19 2.90 -15.04 -17.74
CA LEU A 19 2.44 -13.85 -17.06
C LEU A 19 3.58 -13.36 -16.15
N LEU A 20 4.24 -12.28 -16.56
CA LEU A 20 5.10 -11.49 -15.70
C LEU A 20 4.22 -10.82 -14.65
N ALA A 21 4.16 -11.40 -13.45
CA ALA A 21 3.69 -10.69 -12.26
C ALA A 21 4.72 -9.60 -11.95
N GLY A 22 4.45 -8.36 -12.37
CA GLY A 22 5.29 -7.21 -12.06
C GLY A 22 5.27 -6.89 -10.56
N PRO A 23 6.33 -6.28 -10.01
CA PRO A 23 6.38 -5.92 -8.60
C PRO A 23 5.30 -4.88 -8.27
N VAL A 24 4.43 -5.24 -7.32
CA VAL A 24 3.48 -4.31 -6.70
C VAL A 24 4.28 -3.25 -5.94
N SER A 25 4.07 -1.99 -6.34
CA SER A 25 4.81 -0.82 -5.87
C SER A 25 3.86 0.19 -5.25
N ALA A 26 4.39 1.12 -4.44
CA ALA A 26 3.67 2.28 -3.93
C ALA A 26 3.13 3.16 -5.07
N PHE A 27 2.54 4.33 -4.76
CA PHE A 27 2.30 5.32 -5.81
C PHE A 27 3.60 5.55 -6.56
N ASN A 28 3.57 5.23 -7.86
CA ASN A 28 4.72 5.23 -8.72
C ASN A 28 4.30 5.93 -10.01
N LEU A 29 4.89 7.09 -10.24
CA LEU A 29 4.57 7.91 -11.41
C LEU A 29 5.26 7.43 -12.68
N ASP A 30 6.30 6.61 -12.53
CA ASP A 30 6.94 5.88 -13.62
C ASP A 30 6.19 4.58 -13.96
N SER A 31 5.10 4.27 -13.26
CA SER A 31 4.23 3.13 -13.57
C SER A 31 3.26 3.46 -14.71
N ASP A 32 3.06 2.49 -15.60
CA ASP A 32 2.01 2.57 -16.64
C ASP A 32 0.58 2.54 -16.08
N ILE A 33 0.42 2.35 -14.77
CA ILE A 33 -0.88 2.28 -14.11
C ILE A 33 -1.40 3.71 -13.85
N PRO A 34 -2.59 4.09 -14.37
CA PRO A 34 -3.13 5.43 -14.20
C PRO A 34 -3.56 5.71 -12.76
N ILE A 35 -3.42 6.98 -12.34
CA ILE A 35 -3.99 7.48 -11.09
C ILE A 35 -5.41 7.98 -11.35
N LYS A 36 -6.38 7.47 -10.57
CA LYS A 36 -7.78 7.87 -10.62
C LYS A 36 -8.13 8.70 -9.38
N PHE A 37 -8.89 9.76 -9.59
CA PHE A 37 -9.43 10.62 -8.53
C PHE A 37 -10.95 10.63 -8.60
N SER A 38 -11.60 10.50 -7.45
CA SER A 38 -13.04 10.74 -7.26
C SER A 38 -13.23 11.70 -6.10
N ALA A 39 -14.13 12.67 -6.21
CA ALA A 39 -14.44 13.66 -5.18
C ALA A 39 -15.76 14.38 -5.51
N ASP A 40 -16.31 15.11 -4.53
CA ASP A 40 -17.49 15.97 -4.73
C ASP A 40 -17.17 17.18 -5.63
N SER A 41 -15.94 17.70 -5.55
CA SER A 41 -15.49 18.85 -6.32
C SER A 41 -14.02 18.76 -6.71
N ALA A 42 -13.70 19.34 -7.87
CA ALA A 42 -12.34 19.46 -8.36
C ALA A 42 -12.09 20.85 -8.97
N ARG A 43 -10.94 21.44 -8.68
CA ARG A 43 -10.44 22.67 -9.30
C ARG A 43 -9.06 22.42 -9.85
N LEU A 44 -8.89 22.60 -11.15
CA LEU A 44 -7.61 22.52 -11.84
C LEU A 44 -7.11 23.92 -12.16
N ASP A 45 -5.85 24.20 -11.80
CA ASP A 45 -5.11 25.38 -12.19
C ASP A 45 -3.82 24.96 -12.89
N ASP A 46 -3.88 24.87 -14.22
CA ASP A 46 -2.72 24.45 -15.04
C ASP A 46 -1.59 25.48 -14.99
N SER A 47 -1.89 26.76 -14.76
CA SER A 47 -0.88 27.82 -14.67
C SER A 47 -0.04 27.69 -13.40
N ALA A 48 -0.67 27.29 -12.30
CA ALA A 48 -0.03 26.99 -11.03
C ALA A 48 0.44 25.53 -10.92
N GLY A 49 0.19 24.69 -11.93
CA GLY A 49 0.51 23.26 -11.90
C GLY A 49 -0.19 22.49 -10.78
N THR A 50 -1.38 22.93 -10.34
CA THR A 50 -2.04 22.41 -9.14
C THR A 50 -3.46 21.94 -9.43
N ALA A 51 -3.88 20.83 -8.83
CA ALA A 51 -5.28 20.39 -8.80
C ALA A 51 -5.75 20.15 -7.36
N VAL A 52 -6.90 20.70 -7.00
CA VAL A 52 -7.49 20.59 -5.66
C VAL A 52 -8.78 19.78 -5.76
N TYR A 53 -8.87 18.71 -4.99
CA TYR A 53 -10.05 17.85 -4.85
C TYR A 53 -10.60 18.00 -3.44
N THR A 54 -11.92 18.13 -3.28
CA THR A 54 -12.54 18.30 -1.96
C THR A 54 -13.86 17.55 -1.89
N GLY A 55 -14.11 16.94 -0.73
CA GLY A 55 -15.30 16.15 -0.42
C GLY A 55 -15.13 14.68 -0.78
N ALA A 56 -15.10 13.81 0.24
CA ALA A 56 -14.96 12.35 0.12
C ALA A 56 -13.97 11.92 -0.97
N VAL A 57 -12.74 12.47 -0.91
CA VAL A 57 -11.75 12.27 -1.96
C VAL A 57 -11.21 10.86 -1.89
N GLU A 58 -11.18 10.17 -3.02
CA GLU A 58 -10.58 8.86 -3.21
C GLU A 58 -9.58 8.92 -4.36
N LEU A 59 -8.34 8.52 -4.07
CA LEU A 59 -7.23 8.40 -5.00
C LEU A 59 -6.84 6.92 -5.12
N ILE A 60 -6.79 6.38 -6.34
CA ILE A 60 -6.44 4.97 -6.59
C ILE A 60 -5.40 4.87 -7.69
N GLN A 61 -4.34 4.08 -7.45
CA GLN A 61 -3.41 3.60 -8.49
C GLN A 61 -3.12 2.12 -8.26
N GLY A 62 -3.60 1.28 -9.18
CA GLY A 62 -3.54 -0.17 -9.01
C GLY A 62 -4.32 -0.59 -7.78
N GLU A 63 -3.63 -1.18 -6.80
CA GLU A 63 -4.20 -1.55 -5.50
C GLU A 63 -3.88 -0.56 -4.38
N THR A 64 -3.06 0.47 -4.66
CA THR A 64 -2.75 1.54 -3.72
C THR A 64 -3.90 2.55 -3.68
N ARG A 65 -4.29 2.96 -2.48
CA ARG A 65 -5.45 3.81 -2.23
C ARG A 65 -5.17 4.88 -1.19
N LEU A 66 -5.68 6.09 -1.40
CA LEU A 66 -5.63 7.20 -0.44
C LEU A 66 -7.01 7.86 -0.36
N GLU A 67 -7.56 7.97 0.84
CA GLU A 67 -8.85 8.58 1.13
C GLU A 67 -8.66 9.79 2.05
N ALA A 68 -9.34 10.90 1.76
CA ALA A 68 -9.21 12.14 2.54
C ALA A 68 -10.39 13.09 2.31
N ASP A 69 -10.52 14.13 3.15
CA ASP A 69 -11.51 15.18 2.96
C ASP A 69 -11.10 16.17 1.85
N ARG A 70 -9.79 16.39 1.71
CA ARG A 70 -9.20 17.28 0.71
C ARG A 70 -7.87 16.74 0.22
N VAL A 71 -7.63 16.82 -1.09
CA VAL A 71 -6.36 16.47 -1.73
C VAL A 71 -5.86 17.59 -2.62
N VAL A 72 -4.58 17.94 -2.51
CA VAL A 72 -3.86 18.83 -3.44
C VAL A 72 -2.83 18.02 -4.19
N LEU A 73 -2.93 18.07 -5.50
CA LEU A 73 -1.99 17.48 -6.43
C LEU A 73 -1.12 18.59 -7.01
N TYR A 74 0.20 18.43 -6.93
CA TYR A 74 1.16 19.29 -7.59
C TYR A 74 1.77 18.55 -8.76
N ARG A 75 1.95 19.27 -9.87
CA ARG A 75 2.56 18.75 -11.09
C ARG A 75 3.74 19.61 -11.52
N ASN A 76 4.75 18.96 -12.06
CA ASN A 76 5.90 19.59 -12.72
C ASN A 76 6.00 19.08 -14.17
N GLN A 77 7.12 19.33 -14.83
CA GLN A 77 7.34 18.92 -16.22
C GLN A 77 7.38 17.40 -16.42
N GLN A 78 7.62 16.63 -15.36
CA GLN A 78 7.75 15.17 -15.39
C GLN A 78 6.43 14.46 -15.02
N GLY A 79 5.41 15.21 -14.60
CA GLY A 79 4.11 14.66 -14.19
C GLY A 79 3.72 15.15 -12.81
N VAL A 80 3.08 14.29 -12.02
CA VAL A 80 2.80 14.59 -10.61
C VAL A 80 4.15 14.68 -9.86
N SER A 81 4.26 15.53 -8.85
CA SER A 81 5.47 15.62 -8.02
C SER A 81 5.18 15.43 -6.54
N ARG A 82 4.00 15.88 -6.10
CA ARG A 82 3.58 15.85 -4.70
C ARG A 82 2.08 15.71 -4.59
N ILE A 83 1.64 14.96 -3.57
CA ILE A 83 0.24 14.82 -3.19
C ILE A 83 0.13 15.16 -1.71
N GLU A 84 -0.74 16.10 -1.36
CA GLU A 84 -1.07 16.45 0.02
C GLU A 84 -2.52 16.09 0.29
N ALA A 85 -2.75 15.19 1.23
CA ALA A 85 -4.07 14.75 1.65
C ALA A 85 -4.32 15.16 3.09
N ALA A 86 -5.44 15.82 3.34
CA ALA A 86 -5.88 16.22 4.68
C ALA A 86 -7.26 15.63 4.96
N GLY A 87 -7.43 15.03 6.15
CA GLY A 87 -8.69 14.43 6.56
C GLY A 87 -8.78 14.23 8.07
N ASN A 88 -9.86 13.57 8.51
CA ASN A 88 -10.08 13.27 9.93
C ASN A 88 -10.49 11.80 10.20
N PRO A 89 -9.57 10.82 10.07
CA PRO A 89 -8.23 10.94 9.48
C PRO A 89 -8.24 10.70 7.97
N ALA A 90 -7.18 11.14 7.28
CA ALA A 90 -6.85 10.59 5.97
C ALA A 90 -6.35 9.14 6.11
N HIS A 91 -6.58 8.32 5.09
CA HIS A 91 -6.30 6.87 5.11
C HIS A 91 -5.56 6.42 3.86
N TYR A 92 -4.36 5.89 4.04
CA TYR A 92 -3.50 5.34 3.01
C TYR A 92 -3.44 3.81 3.12
N ARG A 93 -3.55 3.13 1.99
CA ARG A 93 -3.45 1.67 1.89
C ARG A 93 -2.56 1.28 0.73
N GLN A 94 -1.60 0.40 0.99
CA GLN A 94 -0.72 -0.17 -0.01
C GLN A 94 -0.57 -1.68 0.23
N PRO A 95 -0.72 -2.54 -0.79
CA PRO A 95 -0.42 -3.95 -0.63
C PRO A 95 1.05 -4.17 -0.26
N GLY A 96 1.29 -5.16 0.59
CA GLY A 96 2.63 -5.65 0.90
C GLY A 96 3.20 -6.46 -0.26
N GLN A 97 4.51 -6.66 -0.26
CA GLN A 97 5.14 -7.67 -1.13
C GLN A 97 5.04 -9.07 -0.53
N GLU A 98 5.46 -10.08 -1.29
CA GLU A 98 5.45 -11.47 -0.87
C GLU A 98 6.17 -11.67 0.47
N GLY A 99 5.43 -12.11 1.50
CA GLY A 99 5.94 -12.27 2.86
C GLY A 99 5.83 -11.03 3.77
N GLU A 100 5.44 -9.87 3.23
CA GLU A 100 5.13 -8.65 3.97
C GLU A 100 3.61 -8.46 4.09
N GLY A 101 3.16 -7.87 5.20
CA GLY A 101 1.76 -7.48 5.33
C GLY A 101 1.44 -6.22 4.54
N MET A 102 0.15 -6.05 4.20
CA MET A 102 -0.37 -4.78 3.71
C MET A 102 -0.01 -3.64 4.67
N THR A 103 0.36 -2.49 4.11
CA THR A 103 0.53 -1.25 4.85
C THR A 103 -0.82 -0.52 4.92
N ASP A 104 -1.39 -0.40 6.12
CA ASP A 104 -2.58 0.40 6.44
C ASP A 104 -2.14 1.59 7.30
N ALA A 105 -2.29 2.82 6.82
CA ALA A 105 -1.77 4.00 7.50
C ALA A 105 -2.80 5.12 7.60
N LYS A 106 -2.93 5.73 8.78
CA LYS A 106 -3.87 6.83 9.05
C LYS A 106 -3.13 7.99 9.70
N ALA A 107 -3.49 9.21 9.30
CA ALA A 107 -2.97 10.45 9.88
C ALA A 107 -3.92 11.61 9.54
N LEU A 108 -3.79 12.75 10.21
CA LEU A 108 -4.58 13.93 9.81
C LEU A 108 -4.09 14.50 8.48
N ASN A 109 -2.77 14.51 8.27
CA ASN A 109 -2.16 14.88 7.00
C ASN A 109 -1.27 13.75 6.46
N ILE A 110 -1.36 13.51 5.17
CA ILE A 110 -0.52 12.55 4.44
C ILE A 110 0.08 13.28 3.25
N THR A 111 1.41 13.35 3.22
CA THR A 111 2.16 13.95 2.12
C THR A 111 2.95 12.89 1.40
N TRP A 112 2.69 12.69 0.10
CA TRP A 112 3.50 11.84 -0.77
C TRP A 112 4.38 12.74 -1.65
N SER A 113 5.67 12.41 -1.75
CA SER A 113 6.67 13.07 -2.59
C SER A 113 7.26 12.06 -3.57
N GLY A 114 7.09 12.31 -4.86
CA GLY A 114 7.64 11.47 -5.92
C GLY A 114 9.15 11.61 -6.03
N ASP A 115 9.65 12.84 -5.91
CA ASP A 115 11.08 13.14 -6.02
C ASP A 115 11.89 12.48 -4.88
N GLU A 116 11.29 12.36 -3.69
CA GLU A 116 11.93 11.79 -2.50
C GLU A 116 11.61 10.31 -2.28
N ASN A 117 10.65 9.74 -3.02
CA ASN A 117 10.10 8.41 -2.76
C ASN A 117 9.64 8.25 -1.30
N LEU A 118 8.97 9.27 -0.77
CA LEU A 118 8.66 9.38 0.66
C LEU A 118 7.16 9.63 0.87
N VAL A 119 6.58 8.93 1.84
CA VAL A 119 5.27 9.27 2.41
C VAL A 119 5.46 9.73 3.85
N ILE A 120 4.96 10.92 4.16
CA ILE A 120 4.99 11.50 5.49
C ILE A 120 3.56 11.50 6.03
N PHE A 121 3.39 10.86 7.17
CA PHE A 121 2.14 10.80 7.93
C PHE A 121 2.29 11.72 9.13
N GLU A 122 1.50 12.79 9.21
CA GLU A 122 1.61 13.81 10.24
C GLU A 122 0.34 13.91 11.05
N ARG A 123 0.52 14.10 12.36
CA ARG A 123 -0.50 14.21 13.41
C ARG A 123 -1.31 12.94 13.56
N GLN A 124 -1.26 12.36 14.76
CA GLN A 124 -1.98 11.12 15.09
C GLN A 124 -1.64 9.99 14.10
N ALA A 125 -0.38 9.92 13.67
CA ALA A 125 0.05 8.99 12.65
C ALA A 125 0.07 7.56 13.22
N VAL A 126 -0.58 6.64 12.53
CA VAL A 126 -0.62 5.22 12.85
C VAL A 126 -0.37 4.43 11.57
N ILE A 127 0.56 3.48 11.61
CA ILE A 127 0.80 2.52 10.53
C ILE A 127 0.65 1.11 11.08
N GLU A 128 -0.15 0.28 10.42
CA GLU A 128 -0.26 -1.14 10.66
C GLU A 128 0.33 -1.92 9.48
N GLN A 129 1.24 -2.85 9.78
CA GLN A 129 1.89 -3.67 8.76
C GLN A 129 2.15 -5.08 9.28
N GLY A 130 1.54 -6.09 8.65
CA GLY A 130 1.74 -7.50 9.04
C GLY A 130 1.34 -7.79 10.49
N GLY A 131 0.37 -7.03 11.02
CA GLY A 131 -0.07 -7.10 12.41
C GLY A 131 0.78 -6.28 13.39
N ASN A 132 1.92 -5.74 12.96
CA ASN A 132 2.68 -4.77 13.76
C ASN A 132 2.01 -3.39 13.68
N VAL A 133 2.14 -2.60 14.73
CA VAL A 133 1.57 -1.24 14.81
C VAL A 133 2.67 -0.24 15.17
N PHE A 134 2.73 0.87 14.45
CA PHE A 134 3.62 2.00 14.70
C PHE A 134 2.79 3.24 14.95
N ARG A 135 3.07 4.00 16.01
CA ARG A 135 2.40 5.28 16.30
C ARG A 135 3.42 6.37 16.58
N GLY A 136 3.17 7.55 16.04
CA GLY A 136 3.99 8.74 16.24
C GLY A 136 3.18 10.01 15.96
N ASP A 137 3.79 11.16 16.21
CA ASP A 137 3.23 12.42 15.70
C ASP A 137 3.60 12.59 14.23
N VAL A 138 4.81 12.16 13.84
CA VAL A 138 5.25 12.12 12.44
C VAL A 138 5.80 10.73 12.15
N ILE A 139 5.42 10.14 11.02
CA ILE A 139 6.00 8.90 10.50
C ILE A 139 6.42 9.09 9.05
N HIS A 140 7.68 8.81 8.77
CA HIS A 140 8.31 8.84 7.45
C HIS A 140 8.38 7.41 6.90
N TYR A 141 7.88 7.19 5.70
CA TYR A 141 7.89 5.91 5.01
C TYR A 141 8.59 6.04 3.65
N ASP A 142 9.81 5.53 3.56
CA ASP A 142 10.56 5.40 2.30
C ASP A 142 9.91 4.28 1.48
N THR A 143 9.25 4.63 0.37
CA THR A 143 8.44 3.69 -0.42
C THR A 143 9.28 2.69 -1.21
N VAL A 144 10.56 3.01 -1.45
CA VAL A 144 11.50 2.17 -2.20
C VAL A 144 12.20 1.21 -1.25
N ARG A 145 12.74 1.70 -0.13
CA ARG A 145 13.46 0.90 0.86
C ARG A 145 12.55 0.23 1.89
N ARG A 146 11.28 0.62 1.95
CA ARG A 146 10.30 0.22 2.97
C ARG A 146 10.75 0.47 4.40
N VAL A 147 11.47 1.56 4.61
CA VAL A 147 11.94 1.95 5.94
C VAL A 147 10.92 2.89 6.57
N VAL A 148 10.46 2.53 7.77
CA VAL A 148 9.57 3.35 8.60
C VAL A 148 10.40 4.03 9.69
N THR A 149 10.38 5.36 9.72
CA THR A 149 10.98 6.16 10.79
C THR A 149 9.88 6.95 11.48
N ALA A 150 9.71 6.78 12.79
CA ALA A 150 8.68 7.46 13.55
C ALA A 150 9.30 8.43 14.56
N GLU A 151 8.64 9.57 14.75
CA GLU A 151 9.03 10.62 15.66
C GLU A 151 7.88 10.99 16.60
N GLY A 152 8.21 11.17 17.88
CA GLY A 152 7.25 11.64 18.88
C GLY A 152 7.10 13.15 18.78
N GLY A 153 5.86 13.64 18.79
CA GLY A 153 5.58 15.08 18.75
C GLY A 153 5.99 15.77 20.03
N THR A 154 6.29 17.06 19.97
CA THR A 154 6.64 17.79 21.19
C THR A 154 5.41 17.94 22.11
N PRO A 155 5.59 18.00 23.44
CA PRO A 155 4.47 18.26 24.36
C PRO A 155 3.70 19.54 24.04
N SER A 156 4.37 20.54 23.45
CA SER A 156 3.79 21.83 23.05
C SER A 156 2.76 21.70 21.92
N ASP A 157 2.87 20.67 21.08
CA ASP A 157 1.98 20.43 19.95
C ASP A 157 0.83 19.45 20.29
N GLY A 158 0.69 19.09 21.57
CA GLY A 158 -0.26 18.07 22.03
C GLY A 158 0.19 16.64 21.80
N GLY A 159 1.47 16.43 21.45
CA GLY A 159 2.09 15.11 21.30
C GLY A 159 2.55 14.53 22.63
N SER A 160 2.67 13.20 22.71
CA SER A 160 3.16 12.50 23.91
C SER A 160 4.68 12.58 24.10
N GLY A 161 5.43 13.14 23.14
CA GLY A 161 6.89 13.05 23.09
C GLY A 161 7.42 11.67 22.75
N ARG A 162 6.56 10.68 22.51
CA ARG A 162 6.94 9.26 22.44
C ARG A 162 6.41 8.60 21.18
N VAL A 163 7.21 7.67 20.67
CA VAL A 163 6.81 6.71 19.64
C VAL A 163 6.35 5.44 20.34
N GLU A 164 5.28 4.82 19.84
CA GLU A 164 4.81 3.50 20.28
C GLU A 164 4.97 2.50 19.15
N MET A 165 5.48 1.30 19.47
CA MET A 165 5.60 0.20 18.52
C MET A 165 5.10 -1.10 19.17
N VAL A 166 4.19 -1.79 18.51
CA VAL A 166 3.68 -3.11 18.91
C VAL A 166 4.11 -4.12 17.85
N ILE A 167 4.86 -5.14 18.29
CA ILE A 167 5.33 -6.23 17.42
C ILE A 167 4.56 -7.50 17.77
N GLN A 168 3.96 -8.14 16.78
CA GLN A 168 3.24 -9.39 16.98
C GLN A 168 4.21 -10.56 17.22
N PRO A 169 3.94 -11.42 18.21
CA PRO A 169 4.68 -12.66 18.37
C PRO A 169 4.38 -13.62 17.20
N ARG A 170 5.39 -14.35 16.74
CA ARG A 170 5.32 -15.25 15.57
C ARG A 170 4.35 -16.45 15.70
N ASN A 171 3.64 -16.60 16.83
CA ASN A 171 2.94 -17.85 17.19
C ASN A 171 1.40 -17.83 17.08
N SER A 172 0.80 -16.72 16.64
CA SER A 172 -0.67 -16.58 16.59
C SER A 172 -1.37 -17.43 15.50
N ALA A 173 -0.63 -18.05 14.58
CA ALA A 173 -1.17 -18.84 13.48
C ALA A 173 -1.31 -20.35 13.77
N LYS A 174 -1.00 -20.83 14.99
CA LYS A 174 -1.11 -22.27 15.36
C LYS A 174 -1.76 -22.51 16.71
N SER A 175 -2.94 -21.93 16.94
CA SER A 175 -3.74 -22.29 18.12
C SER A 175 -5.24 -22.22 17.82
N SER A 176 -5.67 -22.95 16.80
CA SER A 176 -7.08 -23.30 16.62
C SER A 176 -7.23 -24.66 15.93
N ASP A 177 -6.49 -25.66 16.40
CA ASP A 177 -6.82 -27.08 16.16
C ASP A 177 -6.46 -27.87 17.41
N GLY A 178 -7.18 -27.53 18.47
CA GLY A 178 -7.21 -28.26 19.73
C GLY A 178 -8.66 -28.57 20.09
N LYS A 179 -9.37 -29.30 19.22
CA LYS A 179 -10.64 -29.93 19.60
C LYS A 179 -10.35 -31.39 19.93
N GLY A 180 -10.31 -31.65 21.22
CA GLY A 180 -10.06 -32.96 21.79
C GLY A 180 -11.06 -34.02 21.33
N SER A 181 -10.56 -35.25 21.28
CA SER A 181 -11.34 -36.45 21.50
C SER A 181 -10.45 -37.37 22.33
N ASP A 182 -10.44 -37.12 23.64
CA ASP A 182 -9.87 -38.04 24.62
C ASP A 182 -10.63 -39.37 24.61
N GLY A 183 -9.89 -40.39 25.01
CA GLY A 183 -10.20 -41.80 24.86
C GLY A 183 -11.49 -42.28 25.54
N SER A 184 -12.00 -43.39 25.02
CA SER A 184 -12.75 -44.36 25.82
C SER A 184 -12.08 -45.73 25.69
N SER A 185 -11.60 -46.18 26.83
CA SER A 185 -11.08 -47.50 27.15
C SER A 185 -12.21 -48.53 27.20
N GLN A 186 -11.97 -49.73 26.66
CA GLN A 186 -12.38 -51.06 27.15
C GLN A 186 -11.90 -52.08 26.10
N GLY A 187 -11.10 -53.12 26.37
CA GLY A 187 -10.94 -53.86 27.61
C GLY A 187 -11.84 -55.08 27.61
N GLN A 188 -11.54 -56.08 26.77
CA GLN A 188 -11.62 -57.55 26.97
C GLN A 188 -11.59 -58.28 25.61
#